data_AF-A0A0F8ZUS6-F1
#
_entry.id   AF-A0A0F8ZUS6-F1
#
_cell.length_a   1.000
_cell.length_b   1.000
_cell.length_c   1.000
_cell.angle_alpha   90.00
_cell.angle_beta   90.00
_cell.angle_gamma   90.00
#
_symmetry.space_group_name_H-M   'P 1'
#
loop_
_entity.id
_entity.type
_entity.pdbx_description
1 polymer ?
#
loop_
_entity_poly.entity_id
_entity_poly.type
_entity_poly.pdbx_seq_one_letter_code
_entity_poly.pdbx_strand_id
1 'polypeptide(L)' 'MTLIKPSKRHFTVNGTEFVAARERVGLTQTQFGKLCGWGKSCQCHLEQPGDHEITSDTANKIIGVVSGKG' A
#
# COMPACT_ATOMS: atom_id res chain seq x y z
N MET A 1 -6.60 -4.87 12.26
CA MET A 1 -5.79 -3.69 11.89
C MET A 1 -6.20 -3.24 10.50
N THR A 2 -6.69 -2.02 10.35
CA THR A 2 -7.13 -1.46 9.07
C THR A 2 -5.93 -0.77 8.42
N LEU A 3 -5.36 -1.39 7.37
CA LEU A 3 -4.18 -0.88 6.67
C LEU A 3 -4.41 0.51 6.05
N ILE A 4 -5.62 0.76 5.57
CA ILE A 4 -6.00 2.01 4.92
C ILE A 4 -7.11 2.67 5.71
N LYS A 5 -6.91 3.92 6.12
CA LYS A 5 -7.88 4.68 6.88
C LYS A 5 -8.59 5.68 5.95
N PRO A 6 -9.94 5.73 5.95
CA PRO A 6 -10.64 6.78 5.25
C PRO A 6 -10.47 8.11 6.01
N SER A 7 -10.10 9.15 5.30
CA SER A 7 -10.20 10.56 5.70
C SER A 7 -11.35 11.21 4.93
N LYS A 8 -11.85 12.36 5.40
CA LYS A 8 -13.11 13.00 4.92
C LYS A 8 -13.26 13.09 3.38
N ARG A 9 -12.16 13.12 2.63
CA ARG A 9 -12.15 13.10 1.15
C ARG A 9 -11.05 12.22 0.52
N HIS A 10 -10.16 11.64 1.34
CA HIS A 10 -8.94 10.98 0.88
C HIS A 10 -8.73 9.68 1.67
N PHE A 11 -7.81 8.81 1.22
CA PHE A 11 -7.42 7.63 1.98
C PHE A 11 -6.00 7.84 2.51
N THR A 12 -5.70 7.34 3.70
CA THR A 12 -4.35 7.36 4.26
C THR A 12 -3.85 5.95 4.52
N VAL A 13 -2.57 5.73 4.21
CA VAL A 13 -1.86 4.50 4.54
C VAL A 13 -0.65 4.85 5.38
N ASN A 14 -0.44 4.11 6.48
CA ASN A 14 0.77 4.28 7.27
C ASN A 14 1.89 3.42 6.68
N GLY A 15 3.06 4.01 6.42
CA GLY A 15 4.14 3.30 5.74
C GLY A 15 4.66 2.09 6.51
N THR A 16 4.69 2.13 7.84
CA THR A 16 5.10 0.98 8.66
C THR A 16 4.10 -0.17 8.54
N GLU A 17 2.80 0.13 8.61
CA GLU A 17 1.74 -0.87 8.41
C GLU A 17 1.74 -1.43 6.99
N PHE A 18 2.09 -0.58 6.01
CA PHE A 18 2.21 -0.95 4.60
C PHE A 18 3.35 -1.93 4.36
N VAL A 19 4.53 -1.68 4.94
CA VAL A 19 5.66 -2.63 4.95
C VAL A 19 5.22 -3.95 5.57
N ALA A 20 4.61 -3.92 6.76
CA ALA A 20 4.16 -5.12 7.45
C ALA A 20 3.10 -5.90 6.64
N ALA A 21 2.21 -5.22 5.93
CA ALA A 21 1.21 -5.86 5.06
C ALA A 21 1.86 -6.54 3.85
N ARG A 22 2.85 -5.89 3.21
CA ARG A 22 3.64 -6.48 2.12
C ARG A 22 4.41 -7.72 2.59
N GLU A 23 5.05 -7.64 3.76
CA GLU A 23 5.81 -8.75 4.34
C GLU A 23 4.90 -9.93 4.72
N ARG A 24 3.69 -9.66 5.21
CA ARG A 24 2.68 -10.69 5.48
C ARG A 24 2.28 -11.50 4.25
N VAL A 25 2.27 -10.89 3.07
CA VAL A 25 2.02 -11.59 1.80
C VAL A 25 3.29 -12.12 1.13
N GLY A 26 4.46 -12.00 1.79
CA GLY A 26 5.72 -12.57 1.32
C GLY A 26 6.30 -11.91 0.06
N LEU A 27 5.91 -10.66 -0.24
CA LEU A 27 6.35 -9.97 -1.45
C LEU A 27 7.53 -9.02 -1.19
N THR A 28 8.44 -8.94 -2.15
CA THR A 28 9.45 -7.87 -2.18
C THR A 28 8.82 -6.53 -2.59
N GLN A 29 9.49 -5.41 -2.29
CA GLN A 29 9.05 -4.07 -2.71
C GLN A 29 8.73 -4.03 -4.22
N THR A 30 9.64 -4.57 -5.04
CA THR A 30 9.50 -4.57 -6.50
C THR A 30 8.29 -5.38 -6.97
N GLN A 31 8.07 -6.58 -6.40
CA GLN A 31 6.92 -7.41 -6.76
C GLN A 31 5.60 -6.75 -6.37
N PHE A 32 5.54 -6.19 -5.15
CA PHE A 32 4.34 -5.51 -4.66
C PHE A 32 3.99 -4.30 -5.53
N GLY A 33 4.98 -3.45 -5.84
CA GLY A 33 4.78 -2.29 -6.71
C GLY A 33 4.31 -2.69 -8.12
N LYS A 34 4.88 -3.76 -8.67
CA LYS A 34 4.46 -4.31 -9.98
C LYS A 34 2.99 -4.77 -9.96
N LEU A 35 2.55 -5.49 -8.92
CA LEU A 35 1.16 -5.93 -8.79
C LEU A 35 0.20 -4.76 -8.61
N CYS A 36 0.65 -3.69 -7.93
CA CYS A 36 -0.14 -2.47 -7.79
C CYS A 36 -0.04 -1.52 -8.99
N GLY A 37 0.80 -1.84 -9.99
CA GLY A 37 0.93 -1.05 -11.21
C GLY A 37 1.74 0.24 -11.06
N TRP A 38 2.66 0.33 -10.09
CA TRP A 38 3.56 1.49 -9.93
C TRP A 38 5.03 1.10 -9.81
N GLY A 39 5.91 2.08 -10.04
CA GLY A 39 7.36 1.90 -10.01
C GLY A 39 7.97 1.92 -8.60
N LYS A 40 9.26 1.59 -8.55
CA LYS A 40 10.08 1.54 -7.31
C LYS A 40 10.02 2.83 -6.49
N SER A 41 10.03 4.01 -7.13
CA SER A 41 10.00 5.28 -6.40
C SER A 41 8.70 5.47 -5.61
N CYS A 42 7.55 5.08 -6.19
CA CYS A 42 6.26 5.15 -5.51
C CYS A 42 6.20 4.15 -4.34
N GLN A 43 6.67 2.91 -4.56
CA GLN A 43 6.76 1.91 -3.50
C GLN A 43 7.64 2.39 -2.33
N CYS A 44 8.83 2.91 -2.64
CA CYS A 44 9.76 3.42 -1.64
C CYS A 44 9.18 4.59 -0.84
N HIS A 45 8.44 5.48 -1.52
CA HIS A 45 7.76 6.61 -0.89
C HIS A 45 6.67 6.15 0.09
N LEU A 46 5.79 5.24 -0.34
CA LEU A 46 4.70 4.72 0.49
C LEU A 46 5.19 3.87 1.67
N GLU A 47 6.38 3.26 1.57
CA GLU A 47 7.01 2.51 2.67
C GLU A 47 7.80 3.39 3.65
N GLN A 48 7.97 4.69 3.38
CA GLN A 48 8.58 5.58 4.37
C GLN A 48 7.72 5.70 5.62
N PRO A 49 8.31 5.80 6.82
CA PRO A 49 7.54 6.02 8.05
C PRO A 49 6.64 7.25 7.96
N GLY A 50 5.40 7.15 8.45
CA GLY A 50 4.41 8.23 8.44
C GLY A 50 3.13 7.86 7.70
N ASP A 51 2.14 8.75 7.77
CA ASP A 51 0.88 8.62 7.04
C ASP A 51 1.00 9.28 5.66
N HIS A 52 0.70 8.51 4.62
CA HIS A 52 0.73 8.95 3.23
C HIS A 52 -0.68 9.02 2.69
N GLU A 53 -1.02 10.15 2.06
CA GLU A 53 -2.28 10.30 1.38
C GLU A 53 -2.26 9.56 0.04
N ILE A 54 -3.30 8.78 -0.21
CA ILE A 54 -3.46 7.98 -1.42
C ILE A 54 -4.87 8.15 -1.99
N THR A 55 -5.00 7.89 -3.28
CA THR A 55 -6.28 7.89 -3.98
C THR A 55 -7.08 6.63 -3.64
N SER A 56 -8.38 6.64 -3.93
CA SER A 56 -9.22 5.44 -3.82
C SER A 56 -8.74 4.30 -4.72
N ASP A 57 -8.26 4.61 -5.93
CA ASP A 57 -7.68 3.62 -6.85
C ASP A 57 -6.45 2.95 -6.25
N THR A 58 -5.50 3.73 -5.73
CA THR A 58 -4.33 3.21 -5.02
C THR A 58 -4.75 2.33 -3.85
N ALA A 59 -5.73 2.78 -3.06
CA ALA A 59 -6.23 1.99 -1.92
C ALA A 59 -6.80 0.63 -2.36
N ASN A 60 -7.60 0.60 -3.42
CA ASN A 60 -8.18 -0.62 -3.95
C ASN A 60 -7.10 -1.58 -4.47
N LYS A 61 -6.06 -1.07 -5.14
CA LYS A 61 -4.92 -1.86 -5.61
C LYS A 61 -4.17 -2.52 -4.45
N ILE A 62 -3.86 -1.75 -3.40
CA ILE A 62 -3.22 -2.26 -2.18
C ILE A 62 -4.06 -3.38 -1.56
N ILE A 63 -5.36 -3.12 -1.37
CA ILE A 63 -6.28 -4.09 -0.76
C ILE A 63 -6.36 -5.37 -1.61
N GLY A 64 -6.42 -5.25 -2.94
CA GLY A 64 -6.45 -6.38 -3.86
C GLY A 64 -5.25 -7.30 -3.72
N VAL A 65 -4.05 -6.72 -3.69
CA VAL A 65 -2.80 -7.48 -3.52
C VAL A 65 -2.70 -8.11 -2.13
N VAL A 66 -3.01 -7.35 -1.07
CA VAL A 66 -2.90 -7.84 0.32
C VAL A 66 -3.95 -8.91 0.64
N SER A 67 -5.12 -8.87 0.01
CA SER A 67 -6.21 -9.83 0.26
C SER A 67 -6.09 -11.11 -0.60
N GLY A 68 -5.05 -11.24 -1.43
CA GLY A 68 -4.88 -12.40 -2.31
C GLY A 68 -5.91 -12.51 -3.43
N LYS A 69 -6.54 -11.39 -3.83
CA LYS A 69 -7.45 -11.30 -4.99
C LYS A 69 -6.77 -10.70 -6.23
N GLY A 70 -5.46 -10.88 -6.35
CA GLY A 70 -4.64 -10.44 -7.48
C GLY A 70 -4.25 -11.61 -8.37
#